data_AF-A0A0S8KHQ4-F1
#
_entry.id   AF-A0A0S8KHQ4-F1
#
_cell.length_a   1.000
_cell.length_b   1.000
_cell.length_c   1.000
_cell.angle_alpha   90.00
_cell.angle_beta   90.00
_cell.angle_gamma   90.00
#
_symmetry.space_group_name_H-M   'P 1'
#
loop_
_entity.id
_entity.type
_entity.pdbx_description
1 polymer ?
#
loop_
_entity_poly.entity_id
_entity_poly.type
_entity_poly.pdbx_seq_one_letter_code
_entity_poly.pdbx_strand_id
1 'polypeptide(L)'
;MKEIVITLCLFLFVTGCETLRFTPNEVQKQNAWLHNRTTAVTARTAREEYASEKLQALSQLGEAQSRAFVSYFGLPKEFPPAETAEDILAESNRQLIDAALESSAARPDGWQLVDSALELGIGIFALLGGVYGTQTVRFLKQARTKSKALQEIIAGNELFKKQNVSSAVAFKQAHNNQSAQTRQLVAQLKV
;
A
#
# COMPACT_ATOMS: atom_id res chain seq x y z
N MET A 1 -8.68 7.88 -34.73
CA MET A 1 -7.65 7.88 -33.65
C MET A 1 -8.16 8.52 -32.35
N LYS A 2 -8.67 9.76 -32.34
CA LYS A 2 -9.20 10.39 -31.11
C LYS A 2 -10.30 9.58 -30.43
N GLU A 3 -11.26 9.06 -31.19
CA GLU A 3 -12.35 8.27 -30.61
C GLU A 3 -11.85 6.93 -30.03
N ILE A 4 -10.90 6.28 -30.69
CA ILE A 4 -10.28 5.04 -30.20
C ILE A 4 -9.55 5.25 -28.87
N VAL A 5 -8.84 6.38 -28.71
CA VAL A 5 -8.14 6.71 -27.45
C VAL A 5 -9.13 7.02 -26.33
N ILE A 6 -10.21 7.74 -26.62
CA ILE A 6 -11.25 8.06 -25.63
C ILE A 6 -11.98 6.78 -25.19
N THR A 7 -12.30 5.89 -26.13
CA THR A 7 -12.92 4.58 -25.83
C THR A 7 -11.98 3.68 -25.03
N LEU A 8 -10.67 3.68 -25.32
CA LEU A 8 -9.67 2.92 -24.57
C LEU A 8 -9.50 3.44 -23.13
N CYS A 9 -9.45 4.77 -22.95
CA CYS A 9 -9.41 5.40 -21.62
C CYS A 9 -10.70 5.10 -20.84
N LEU A 10 -11.87 5.19 -21.46
CA LEU A 10 -13.13 4.82 -20.79
C LEU A 10 -13.15 3.34 -20.40
N PHE A 11 -12.65 2.45 -21.26
CA PHE A 11 -12.55 1.02 -20.93
C PHE A 11 -11.66 0.78 -19.70
N LEU A 12 -10.52 1.46 -19.60
CA LEU A 12 -9.62 1.37 -18.43
C LEU A 12 -10.26 1.85 -17.11
N PHE A 13 -11.25 2.75 -17.16
CA PHE A 13 -11.98 3.21 -15.97
C PHE A 13 -13.24 2.38 -15.67
N VAL A 14 -13.82 1.68 -16.65
CA VAL A 14 -15.09 0.93 -16.51
C VAL A 14 -14.87 -0.56 -16.28
N THR A 15 -13.75 -1.15 -16.75
CA THR A 15 -13.29 -2.45 -16.24
C THR A 15 -12.74 -2.19 -14.85
N GLY A 16 -13.60 -2.32 -13.84
CA GLY A 16 -13.32 -1.92 -12.46
C GLY A 16 -11.87 -2.21 -12.08
N CYS A 17 -11.16 -1.18 -11.63
CA CYS A 17 -9.92 -1.36 -10.91
C CYS A 17 -10.26 -2.22 -9.69
N GLU A 18 -10.16 -3.55 -9.79
CA GLU A 18 -10.18 -4.46 -8.65
C GLU A 18 -8.93 -4.16 -7.79
N THR A 19 -8.97 -3.01 -7.12
CA THR A 19 -7.89 -2.36 -6.39
C THR A 19 -6.65 -2.07 -7.23
N LEU A 20 -6.22 -0.79 -7.27
CA LEU A 20 -4.80 -0.47 -7.43
C LEU A 20 -4.04 -1.21 -6.32
N ARG A 21 -3.58 -2.44 -6.62
CA ARG A 21 -2.79 -3.25 -5.71
C ARG A 21 -1.37 -2.77 -5.82
N PHE A 22 -0.93 -2.07 -4.78
CA PHE A 22 0.47 -1.69 -4.66
C PHE A 22 1.33 -2.93 -4.64
N THR A 23 2.43 -2.90 -5.40
CA THR A 23 3.42 -3.95 -5.39
C THR A 23 3.88 -4.17 -3.94
N PRO A 24 3.89 -5.41 -3.44
CA PRO A 24 4.34 -5.66 -2.08
C PRO A 24 5.76 -5.16 -1.86
N ASN A 25 5.99 -4.55 -0.71
CA ASN A 25 7.33 -4.11 -0.34
C ASN A 25 8.20 -5.30 0.10
N GLU A 26 9.50 -5.07 0.30
CA GLU A 26 10.44 -6.14 0.63
C GLU A 26 10.09 -6.86 1.94
N VAL A 27 9.63 -6.15 2.97
CA VAL A 27 9.22 -6.76 4.25
C VAL A 27 8.03 -7.70 4.05
N GLN A 28 7.05 -7.32 3.23
CA GLN A 28 5.91 -8.17 2.89
C GLN A 28 6.33 -9.42 2.10
N LYS A 29 7.28 -9.29 1.17
CA LYS A 29 7.83 -10.44 0.43
C LYS A 29 8.61 -11.38 1.36
N GLN A 30 9.43 -10.83 2.26
CA GLN A 30 10.16 -11.61 3.24
C GLN A 30 9.21 -12.38 4.15
N ASN A 31 8.13 -11.74 4.62
CA ASN A 31 7.13 -12.40 5.45
C ASN A 31 6.37 -13.50 4.68
N ALA A 32 5.99 -13.24 3.42
CA ALA A 32 5.34 -14.26 2.59
C ALA A 32 6.24 -15.48 2.37
N TRP A 33 7.53 -15.26 2.11
CA TRP A 33 8.52 -16.32 1.99
C TRP A 33 8.74 -17.06 3.32
N LEU A 34 8.87 -16.33 4.43
CA LEU A 34 9.05 -16.91 5.76
C LEU A 34 7.84 -17.76 6.15
N HIS A 35 6.62 -17.30 5.89
CA HIS A 35 5.40 -18.09 6.08
C HIS A 35 5.42 -19.41 5.28
N ASN A 36 5.93 -19.39 4.04
CA ASN A 36 6.13 -20.62 3.27
C ASN A 36 7.10 -21.59 3.94
N ARG A 37 8.26 -21.09 4.39
CA ARG A 37 9.22 -21.90 5.13
C ARG A 37 8.64 -22.44 6.43
N THR A 38 7.94 -21.63 7.21
CA THR A 38 7.26 -22.04 8.44
C THR A 38 6.29 -23.18 8.19
N THR A 39 5.44 -23.07 7.18
CA THR A 39 4.48 -24.14 6.86
C THR A 39 5.16 -25.42 6.36
N ALA A 40 6.25 -25.31 5.59
CA ALA A 40 7.01 -26.46 5.12
C ALA A 40 7.74 -27.19 6.26
N VAL A 41 8.40 -26.44 7.15
CA VAL A 41 9.05 -27.00 8.35
C VAL A 41 8.01 -27.62 9.26
N THR A 42 6.87 -26.97 9.49
CA THR A 42 5.77 -27.53 10.30
C THR A 42 5.23 -28.83 9.71
N ALA A 43 5.04 -28.90 8.39
CA ALA A 43 4.59 -30.13 7.72
C ALA A 43 5.62 -31.26 7.83
N ARG A 44 6.91 -30.94 7.74
CA ARG A 44 8.00 -31.89 7.97
C ARG A 44 8.04 -32.39 9.42
N THR A 45 8.07 -31.47 10.39
CA THR A 45 8.09 -31.79 11.82
C THR A 45 6.89 -32.64 12.23
N ALA A 46 5.67 -32.32 11.75
CA ALA A 46 4.48 -33.13 12.04
C ALA A 46 4.62 -34.60 11.58
N ARG A 47 5.33 -34.85 10.47
CA ARG A 47 5.64 -36.21 10.00
C ARG A 47 6.74 -36.87 10.84
N GLU A 48 7.83 -36.15 11.09
CA GLU A 48 9.00 -36.66 11.83
C GLU A 48 8.66 -37.01 13.28
N GLU A 49 7.77 -36.24 13.91
CA GLU A 49 7.29 -36.49 15.27
C GLU A 49 6.10 -37.45 15.35
N TYR A 50 5.72 -38.08 14.24
CA TYR A 50 4.57 -39.00 14.17
C TYR A 50 3.28 -38.39 14.76
N ALA A 51 3.01 -37.11 14.47
CA ALA A 51 1.77 -36.47 14.88
C ALA A 51 0.56 -37.20 14.27
N SER A 52 -0.64 -36.95 14.80
CA SER A 52 -1.86 -37.57 14.26
C SER A 52 -2.00 -37.38 12.74
N GLU A 53 -2.58 -38.36 12.04
CA GLU A 53 -2.80 -38.28 10.59
C GLU A 53 -3.52 -36.99 10.17
N LYS A 54 -4.49 -36.55 10.98
CA LYS A 54 -5.20 -35.29 10.77
C LYS A 54 -4.27 -34.07 10.80
N LEU A 55 -3.35 -33.99 11.76
CA LEU A 55 -2.40 -32.88 11.85
C LEU A 55 -1.40 -32.90 10.70
N GLN A 56 -0.93 -34.08 10.28
CA GLN A 56 -0.05 -34.22 9.11
C GLN A 56 -0.75 -33.77 7.83
N ALA A 57 -2.02 -34.13 7.64
CA ALA A 57 -2.80 -33.71 6.48
C ALA A 57 -3.05 -32.19 6.46
N LEU A 58 -3.39 -31.60 7.61
CA LEU A 58 -3.62 -30.16 7.73
C LEU A 58 -2.35 -29.35 7.49
N SER A 59 -1.20 -29.78 8.02
CA SER A 59 0.07 -29.08 7.83
C SER A 59 0.55 -29.16 6.38
N GLN A 60 0.37 -30.30 5.70
CA GLN A 60 0.64 -30.43 4.27
C GLN A 60 -0.25 -29.52 3.41
N LEU A 61 -1.55 -29.42 3.75
CA LEU A 61 -2.45 -28.48 3.08
C LEU A 61 -1.99 -27.03 3.29
N GLY A 62 -1.60 -26.67 4.51
CA GLY A 62 -1.06 -25.35 4.84
C GLY A 62 0.20 -25.02 4.04
N GLU A 63 1.13 -25.98 3.91
CA GLU A 63 2.32 -25.85 3.06
C GLU A 63 1.95 -25.57 1.60
N ALA A 64 1.01 -26.35 1.04
CA ALA A 64 0.56 -26.20 -0.34
C ALA A 64 -0.09 -24.84 -0.60
N GLN A 65 -0.97 -24.39 0.30
CA GLN A 65 -1.61 -23.07 0.22
C GLN A 65 -0.58 -21.94 0.34
N SER A 66 0.41 -22.11 1.20
CA SER A 66 1.43 -21.09 1.45
C SER A 66 2.29 -20.77 0.23
N ARG A 67 2.50 -21.74 -0.67
CA ARG A 67 3.21 -21.52 -1.94
C ARG A 67 2.51 -20.49 -2.83
N ALA A 68 1.17 -20.41 -2.75
CA ALA A 68 0.40 -19.40 -3.49
C ALA A 68 0.71 -17.98 -3.02
N PHE A 69 0.97 -17.78 -1.72
CA PHE A 69 1.37 -16.47 -1.21
C PHE A 69 2.72 -16.03 -1.79
N VAL A 70 3.75 -16.89 -1.78
CA VAL A 70 5.05 -16.54 -2.37
C VAL A 70 4.92 -16.24 -3.87
N SER A 71 4.10 -17.01 -4.60
CA SER A 71 3.85 -16.75 -6.01
C SER A 71 3.15 -15.40 -6.26
N TYR A 72 2.27 -14.99 -5.35
CA TYR A 72 1.54 -13.73 -5.45
C TYR A 72 2.39 -12.52 -5.04
N PHE A 73 3.15 -12.64 -3.95
CA PHE A 73 3.98 -11.56 -3.42
C PHE A 73 5.32 -11.41 -4.16
N GLY A 74 5.82 -12.48 -4.77
CA GLY A 74 7.15 -12.56 -5.35
C GLY A 74 8.23 -12.95 -4.33
N LEU A 75 9.45 -13.18 -4.82
CA LEU A 75 10.59 -13.50 -3.97
C LEU A 75 11.21 -12.24 -3.35
N PRO A 76 11.63 -12.30 -2.07
CA PRO A 76 12.38 -11.21 -1.46
C PRO A 76 13.79 -11.12 -2.05
N LYS A 77 14.40 -9.93 -1.97
CA LYS A 77 15.81 -9.76 -2.35
C LYS A 77 16.77 -10.41 -1.33
N GLU A 78 16.38 -10.37 -0.07
CA GLU A 78 17.14 -10.95 1.05
C GLU A 78 16.27 -11.98 1.76
N PHE A 79 16.79 -13.20 1.89
CA PHE A 79 16.06 -14.31 2.50
C PHE A 79 16.33 -14.35 4.01
N PRO A 80 15.30 -14.23 4.86
CA PRO A 80 15.49 -14.44 6.29
C PRO A 80 15.93 -15.89 6.59
N PRO A 81 16.72 -16.15 7.64
CA PRO A 81 17.05 -17.51 8.04
C PRO A 81 15.77 -18.30 8.38
N ALA A 82 15.59 -19.47 7.76
CA ALA A 82 14.40 -20.30 7.96
C ALA A 82 14.58 -21.76 7.48
N GLU A 83 15.74 -22.36 7.76
CA GLU A 83 16.00 -23.76 7.40
C GLU A 83 15.51 -24.73 8.48
N THR A 84 15.60 -24.32 9.75
CA THR A 84 15.13 -25.09 10.91
C THR A 84 14.01 -24.38 11.68
N ALA A 85 13.39 -25.11 12.61
CA ALA A 85 12.39 -24.53 13.51
C ALA A 85 12.99 -23.44 14.39
N GLU A 86 14.24 -23.61 14.85
CA GLU A 86 14.99 -22.64 15.65
C GLU A 86 15.24 -21.35 14.86
N ASP A 87 15.63 -21.47 13.58
CA ASP A 87 15.78 -20.32 12.70
C ASP A 87 14.46 -19.55 12.58
N ILE A 88 13.37 -20.26 12.29
CA ILE A 88 12.04 -19.67 12.11
C ILE A 88 11.57 -18.96 13.39
N LEU A 89 11.80 -19.56 14.55
CA LEU A 89 11.36 -19.05 15.85
C LEU A 89 12.27 -17.94 16.42
N ALA A 90 13.38 -17.63 15.75
CA ALA A 90 14.31 -16.59 16.16
C ALA A 90 13.64 -15.22 16.28
N GLU A 91 14.13 -14.41 17.21
CA GLU A 91 13.56 -13.08 17.51
C GLU A 91 13.58 -12.14 16.30
N SER A 92 14.60 -12.22 15.44
CA SER A 92 14.68 -11.44 14.20
C SER A 92 13.48 -11.70 13.26
N ASN A 93 13.00 -12.94 13.21
CA ASN A 93 11.85 -13.31 12.38
C ASN A 93 10.53 -12.85 12.99
N ARG A 94 10.43 -12.76 14.32
CA ARG A 94 9.27 -12.15 15.00
C ARG A 94 9.16 -10.67 14.69
N GLN A 95 10.28 -9.95 14.80
CA GLN A 95 10.34 -8.53 14.47
C GLN A 95 9.98 -8.27 12.99
N LEU A 96 10.39 -9.17 12.10
CA LEU A 96 10.01 -9.10 10.69
C LEU A 96 8.50 -9.28 10.47
N ILE A 97 7.87 -10.22 11.18
CA ILE A 97 6.42 -10.43 11.15
C ILE A 97 5.69 -9.19 11.66
N ASP A 98 6.13 -8.61 12.78
CA ASP A 98 5.53 -7.40 13.35
C ASP A 98 5.63 -6.21 12.38
N ALA A 99 6.80 -6.01 11.77
CA ALA A 99 7.00 -4.99 10.74
C ALA A 99 6.13 -5.24 9.49
N ALA A 100 5.95 -6.50 9.08
CA ALA A 100 5.08 -6.86 7.96
C ALA A 100 3.61 -6.60 8.28
N LEU A 101 3.18 -6.85 9.52
CA LEU A 101 1.83 -6.55 9.99
C LEU A 101 1.57 -5.05 10.03
N GLU A 102 2.50 -4.26 10.60
CA GLU A 102 2.41 -2.80 10.60
C GLU A 102 2.35 -2.26 9.16
N SER A 103 3.22 -2.75 8.28
CA SER A 103 3.23 -2.35 6.87
C SER A 103 1.97 -2.77 6.11
N SER A 104 1.32 -3.88 6.49
CA SER A 104 0.10 -4.35 5.83
C SER A 104 -1.16 -3.66 6.37
N ALA A 105 -1.11 -3.20 7.62
CA ALA A 105 -2.14 -2.37 8.23
C ALA A 105 -2.05 -0.91 7.76
N ALA A 106 -0.85 -0.45 7.37
CA ALA A 106 -0.66 0.85 6.76
C ALA A 106 -1.50 0.96 5.48
N ARG A 107 -2.52 1.81 5.50
CA ARG A 107 -3.27 2.16 4.29
C ARG A 107 -2.29 2.79 3.29
N PRO A 108 -2.43 2.50 1.98
CA PRO A 108 -1.68 3.24 0.99
C PRO A 108 -1.91 4.73 1.20
N ASP A 109 -0.82 5.50 1.24
CA ASP A 109 -0.91 6.94 1.38
C ASP A 109 -1.78 7.47 0.23
N GLY A 110 -2.95 8.01 0.58
CA GLY A 110 -3.89 8.57 -0.40
C GLY A 110 -3.22 9.63 -1.28
N TRP A 111 -2.18 10.30 -0.77
CA TRP A 111 -1.38 11.25 -1.53
C TRP A 111 -0.51 10.59 -2.60
N GLN A 112 0.12 9.45 -2.30
CA GLN A 112 0.89 8.70 -3.31
C GLN A 112 0.00 8.21 -4.45
N LEU A 113 -1.24 7.79 -4.14
CA LEU A 113 -2.21 7.38 -5.15
C LEU A 113 -2.62 8.55 -6.05
N VAL A 114 -2.93 9.71 -5.44
CA VAL A 114 -3.29 10.93 -6.18
C VAL A 114 -2.11 11.43 -7.03
N ASP A 115 -0.89 11.45 -6.48
CA ASP A 115 0.31 11.88 -7.19
C ASP A 115 0.61 10.97 -8.40
N SER A 116 0.48 9.64 -8.21
CA SER A 116 0.68 8.65 -9.27
C SER A 116 -0.38 8.77 -10.38
N ALA A 117 -1.65 9.00 -10.02
CA ALA A 117 -2.72 9.20 -11.00
C ALA A 117 -2.53 10.48 -11.82
N LEU A 118 -2.13 11.58 -11.16
CA LEU A 118 -1.82 12.84 -11.85
C LEU A 118 -0.61 12.71 -12.77
N GLU A 119 0.42 11.98 -12.36
CA GLU A 119 1.61 11.72 -13.16
C GLU A 119 1.31 10.87 -14.40
N LEU A 120 0.53 9.80 -14.25
CA LEU A 120 0.04 8.99 -15.37
C LEU A 120 -0.78 9.83 -16.36
N GLY A 121 -1.70 10.66 -15.84
CA GLY A 121 -2.49 11.57 -16.66
C GLY A 121 -1.61 12.54 -17.45
N ILE A 122 -0.59 13.14 -16.80
CA ILE A 122 0.39 14.00 -17.47
C ILE A 122 1.10 13.24 -18.60
N GLY A 123 1.54 12.00 -18.35
CA GLY A 123 2.21 11.17 -19.34
C GLY A 123 1.34 10.91 -20.57
N ILE A 124 0.09 10.48 -20.36
CA ILE A 124 -0.87 10.21 -21.45
C ILE A 124 -1.14 11.48 -22.26
N PHE A 125 -1.45 12.59 -21.61
CA PHE A 125 -1.79 13.84 -22.31
C PHE A 125 -0.57 14.51 -22.97
N ALA A 126 0.64 14.27 -22.47
CA ALA A 126 1.87 14.71 -23.13
C ALA A 126 2.12 13.97 -24.44
N LEU A 127 1.84 12.65 -24.49
CA LEU A 127 1.99 11.83 -25.70
C LEU A 127 0.98 12.18 -26.80
N LEU A 128 -0.22 12.66 -26.43
CA LEU A 128 -1.27 13.02 -27.39
C LEU A 128 -1.07 14.39 -28.08
N GLY A 129 0.05 15.07 -27.83
CA GLY A 129 0.74 15.94 -28.79
C GLY A 129 -0.05 17.08 -29.47
N GLY A 130 -0.99 17.74 -28.81
CA GLY A 130 -1.76 18.87 -29.37
C GLY A 130 -2.02 20.00 -28.38
N VAL A 131 -2.59 21.12 -28.84
CA VAL A 131 -2.86 22.33 -28.01
C VAL A 131 -3.71 22.00 -26.78
N TYR A 132 -4.71 21.13 -26.92
CA TYR A 132 -5.52 20.67 -25.79
C TYR A 132 -4.72 19.76 -24.84
N GLY A 133 -3.78 18.95 -25.36
CA GLY A 133 -2.90 18.12 -24.53
C GLY A 133 -1.95 18.96 -23.66
N THR A 134 -1.35 20.01 -24.23
CA THR A 134 -0.42 20.88 -23.47
C THR A 134 -1.14 21.69 -22.40
N GLN A 135 -2.37 22.16 -22.66
CA GLN A 135 -3.20 22.82 -21.64
C GLN A 135 -3.58 21.88 -20.51
N THR A 136 -4.01 20.66 -20.82
CA THR A 136 -4.35 19.64 -19.82
C THR A 136 -3.14 19.23 -18.99
N VAL A 137 -1.97 19.05 -19.61
CA VAL A 137 -0.72 18.78 -18.87
C VAL A 137 -0.38 19.92 -17.92
N ARG A 138 -0.52 21.19 -18.35
CA ARG A 138 -0.27 22.35 -17.47
C ARG A 138 -1.25 22.38 -16.31
N PHE A 139 -2.52 22.10 -16.55
CA PHE A 139 -3.54 22.01 -15.51
C PHE A 139 -3.24 20.89 -14.51
N LEU A 140 -2.91 19.69 -14.99
CA LEU A 140 -2.57 18.55 -14.12
C LEU A 140 -1.29 18.79 -13.30
N LYS A 141 -0.28 19.44 -13.89
CA LYS A 141 0.91 19.88 -13.14
C LYS A 141 0.55 20.87 -12.03
N GLN A 142 -0.30 21.85 -12.32
CA GLN A 142 -0.77 22.80 -11.31
C GLN A 142 -1.60 22.12 -10.22
N ALA A 143 -2.47 21.17 -10.59
CA ALA A 143 -3.23 20.37 -9.63
C ALA A 143 -2.29 19.56 -8.72
N ARG A 144 -1.25 18.92 -9.29
CA ARG A 144 -0.22 18.22 -8.53
C ARG A 144 0.51 19.13 -7.54
N THR A 145 0.96 20.30 -7.99
CA THR A 145 1.62 21.28 -7.10
C THR A 145 0.69 21.74 -5.97
N LYS A 146 -0.59 22.03 -6.27
CA LYS A 146 -1.57 22.42 -5.25
C LYS A 146 -1.86 21.27 -4.26
N SER A 147 -1.91 20.03 -4.75
CA SER A 147 -2.07 18.82 -3.94
C SER A 147 -0.93 18.68 -2.94
N LYS A 148 0.34 18.81 -3.39
CA LYS A 148 1.52 18.75 -2.52
C LYS A 148 1.53 19.87 -1.47
N ALA A 149 1.24 21.11 -1.88
CA ALA A 149 1.14 22.22 -0.94
C ALA A 149 0.05 21.99 0.13
N LEU A 150 -1.09 21.41 -0.24
CA LEU A 150 -2.14 21.06 0.71
C LEU A 150 -1.69 19.95 1.69
N GLN A 151 -0.96 18.95 1.21
CA GLN A 151 -0.38 17.89 2.04
C GLN A 151 0.60 18.47 3.08
N GLU A 152 1.51 19.36 2.65
CA GLU A 152 2.46 20.05 3.53
C GLU A 152 1.76 20.88 4.60
N ILE A 153 0.70 21.62 4.22
CA ILE A 153 -0.11 22.41 5.16
C ILE A 153 -0.79 21.50 6.19
N ILE A 154 -1.39 20.39 5.76
CA ILE A 154 -2.05 19.45 6.68
C ILE A 154 -1.02 18.83 7.64
N ALA A 155 0.12 18.36 7.14
CA ALA A 155 1.18 17.79 7.96
C ALA A 155 1.72 18.81 8.98
N GLY A 156 1.98 20.05 8.54
CA GLY A 156 2.41 21.13 9.41
C GLY A 156 1.38 21.48 10.48
N ASN A 157 0.09 21.50 10.13
CA ASN A 157 -1.00 21.76 11.08
C ASN A 157 -1.14 20.63 12.12
N GLU A 158 -0.96 19.37 11.72
CA GLU A 158 -0.96 18.24 12.64
C GLU A 158 0.24 18.30 13.59
N LEU A 159 1.44 18.62 13.09
CA LEU A 159 2.63 18.81 13.91
C LEU A 159 2.46 19.97 14.90
N PHE A 160 1.94 21.12 14.43
CA PHE A 160 1.66 22.27 15.28
C PHE A 160 0.74 21.92 16.44
N LYS A 161 -0.35 21.18 16.17
CA LYS A 161 -1.30 20.74 17.22
C LYS A 161 -0.67 19.78 18.22
N LYS A 162 0.24 18.90 17.80
CA LYS A 162 0.98 17.99 18.70
C LYS A 162 1.91 18.77 19.63
N GLN A 163 2.60 19.78 19.10
CA GLN A 163 3.56 20.59 19.86
C GLN A 163 2.90 21.67 20.73
N ASN A 164 1.70 22.14 20.36
CA ASN A 164 1.02 23.27 20.99
C ASN A 164 -0.39 22.89 21.47
N VAL A 165 -0.48 21.91 22.37
CA VAL A 165 -1.75 21.35 22.85
C VAL A 165 -2.68 22.43 23.43
N SER A 166 -2.13 23.42 24.15
CA SER A 166 -2.88 24.56 24.70
C SER A 166 -3.53 25.45 23.62
N SER A 167 -2.93 25.53 22.43
CA SER A 167 -3.43 26.32 21.30
C SER A 167 -4.37 25.54 20.38
N ALA A 168 -4.54 24.23 20.59
CA ALA A 168 -5.31 23.37 19.70
C ALA A 168 -6.80 23.76 19.62
N VAL A 169 -7.38 24.28 20.71
CA VAL A 169 -8.79 24.72 20.76
C VAL A 169 -8.98 25.98 19.93
N ALA A 170 -8.14 27.01 20.14
CA ALA A 170 -8.19 28.24 19.37
C ALA A 170 -7.91 28.00 17.87
N PHE A 171 -6.96 27.10 17.56
CA PHE A 171 -6.67 26.68 16.20
C PHE A 171 -7.90 26.04 15.53
N LYS A 172 -8.62 25.14 16.21
CA LYS A 172 -9.87 24.56 15.69
C LYS A 172 -10.93 25.63 15.44
N GLN A 173 -11.10 26.56 16.39
CA GLN A 173 -12.08 27.65 16.26
C GLN A 173 -11.81 28.55 15.04
N ALA A 174 -10.53 28.85 14.75
CA ALA A 174 -10.15 29.62 13.56
C ALA A 174 -10.55 28.97 12.24
N HIS A 175 -10.81 27.65 12.23
CA HIS A 175 -11.21 26.89 11.05
C HIS A 175 -12.73 26.68 10.94
N ASN A 176 -13.53 27.21 11.87
CA ASN A 176 -14.99 27.02 11.88
C ASN A 176 -15.68 27.54 10.61
N ASN A 177 -15.10 28.55 9.96
CA ASN A 177 -15.64 29.15 8.74
C ASN A 177 -15.23 28.42 7.45
N GLN A 178 -14.49 27.32 7.55
CA GLN A 178 -14.23 26.47 6.38
C GLN A 178 -15.54 25.86 5.87
N SER A 179 -15.67 25.77 4.54
CA SER A 179 -16.83 25.13 3.92
C SER A 179 -16.93 23.67 4.37
N ALA A 180 -18.15 23.13 4.37
CA ALA A 180 -18.38 21.72 4.68
C ALA A 180 -17.57 20.79 3.75
N GLN A 181 -17.48 21.16 2.47
CA GLN A 181 -16.70 20.44 1.47
C GLN A 181 -15.20 20.45 1.80
N THR A 182 -14.63 21.60 2.17
CA THR A 182 -13.22 21.70 2.58
C THR A 182 -12.94 20.86 3.82
N ARG A 183 -13.83 20.89 4.83
CA ARG A 183 -13.68 20.07 6.04
C ARG A 183 -13.73 18.58 5.73
N GLN A 184 -14.65 18.16 4.86
CA GLN A 184 -14.77 16.76 4.44
C GLN A 184 -13.51 16.30 3.70
N LEU A 185 -13.00 17.11 2.76
CA LEU A 185 -11.75 16.82 2.07
C LEU A 185 -10.58 16.71 3.06
N VAL A 186 -10.38 17.69 3.93
CA VAL A 186 -9.31 17.66 4.93
C VAL A 186 -9.44 16.46 5.87
N ALA A 187 -10.64 16.06 6.27
CA ALA A 187 -10.86 14.90 7.12
C ALA A 187 -10.51 13.58 6.41
N GLN A 188 -10.87 13.45 5.12
CA GLN A 188 -10.49 12.29 4.30
C GLN A 188 -8.97 12.22 4.05
N LEU A 189 -8.28 13.36 4.10
CA LEU A 189 -6.85 13.50 3.80
C LEU A 189 -5.92 13.42 5.03
N LYS A 190 -6.47 13.30 6.25
CA LYS A 190 -5.73 13.28 7.53
C LYS A 190 -5.27 11.90 8.00
N VAL A 191 -5.57 10.86 7.23
CA VAL A 191 -5.26 9.46 7.57
C VAL A 191 -3.76 9.20 7.47
#